data_AF-A0A2Z4REW5-F1
#
_entry.id   AF-A0A2Z4REW5-F1
#
_cell.length_a   1.000
_cell.length_b   1.000
_cell.length_c   1.000
_cell.angle_alpha   90.00
_cell.angle_beta   90.00
_cell.angle_gamma   90.00
#
_symmetry.space_group_name_H-M   'P 1'
#
loop_
_entity.id
_entity.type
_entity.pdbx_description
1 polymer ?
#
loop_
_entity_poly.entity_id
_entity_poly.type
_entity_poly.pdbx_seq_one_letter_code
_entity_poly.pdbx_strand_id
1 'polypeptide(L)'
;MRQTTEAFRSRYRAGIHPLYNPWLHGTFVLLFGVLAIAAFWSTVHQVQPLQWLTVPLTLLLFNFGVYMVHRHLGHHKKAFARMFYARHAGDHHSFFAPGNMTYDNARDWRVILFPAWLIVLHTLVITLPIWWLLTRFDTNVAGLAGGCLVLGYLAYEVLHACEHLPPHNPLARLPWIRQMRRLHELHHRREMMQERNFNIVFPLMDYLFGTLYWEPEQATPYLTRTPMTRMQHQVDIAGNPIDVLAYASTVTRWPEWHPSSLKINGQKGPLHAGARFDEDIRAGGRDGHLSWMVDEYLPGRRWVAQAQGDHGLSLVLTYECEALGNATRFIRTLEYRFSGLGMRIANRLLLRRRIDRESAASMLALREMAEKQLAQSGVKA
;
A
#
# COMPACT_ATOMS: atom_id res chain seq x y z
N MET A 1 20.64 3.91 17.43
CA MET A 1 20.24 3.98 16.02
C MET A 1 18.77 3.56 15.89
N ARG A 2 17.89 4.37 15.29
CA ARG A 2 16.55 3.88 14.90
C ARG A 2 16.76 2.78 13.87
N GLN A 3 16.26 1.57 14.14
CA GLN A 3 16.26 0.51 13.13
C GLN A 3 15.39 0.92 11.95
N THR A 4 15.88 0.69 10.73
CA THR A 4 15.06 0.83 9.52
C THR A 4 13.97 -0.24 9.52
N THR A 5 12.83 0.02 8.87
CA THR A 5 11.71 -0.93 8.73
C THR A 5 12.19 -2.26 8.14
N GLU A 6 13.09 -2.21 7.16
CA GLU A 6 13.67 -3.41 6.55
C GLU A 6 14.50 -4.25 7.53
N ALA A 7 15.31 -3.61 8.39
CA ALA A 7 16.06 -4.31 9.42
C ALA A 7 15.13 -4.99 10.43
N PHE A 8 14.01 -4.35 10.79
CA PHE A 8 12.99 -4.97 11.63
C PHE A 8 12.34 -6.17 10.93
N ARG A 9 11.90 -6.02 9.68
CA ARG A 9 11.28 -7.09 8.88
C ARG A 9 12.19 -8.30 8.75
N SER A 10 13.47 -8.08 8.43
CA SER A 10 14.46 -9.16 8.31
C SER A 10 14.62 -9.94 9.62
N ARG A 11 14.80 -9.24 10.74
CA ARG A 11 14.89 -9.88 12.06
C ARG A 11 13.61 -10.62 12.44
N TYR A 12 12.44 -10.03 12.19
CA TYR A 12 11.15 -10.66 12.47
C TYR A 12 11.02 -11.97 11.71
N ARG A 13 11.30 -11.97 10.39
CA ARG A 13 11.24 -13.15 9.51
C ARG A 13 12.18 -14.25 9.98
N ALA A 14 13.41 -13.90 10.39
CA ALA A 14 14.37 -14.86 10.95
C ALA A 14 13.89 -15.49 12.27
N GLY A 15 13.08 -14.77 13.05
CA GLY A 15 12.45 -15.28 14.28
C GLY A 15 11.21 -16.14 14.07
N ILE A 16 10.65 -16.21 12.84
CA ILE A 16 9.49 -17.07 12.58
C ILE A 16 9.95 -18.53 12.58
N HIS A 17 9.33 -19.35 13.43
CA HIS A 17 9.64 -20.77 13.57
C HIS A 17 9.68 -21.49 12.19
N PRO A 18 10.65 -22.38 11.92
CA PRO A 18 10.80 -23.04 10.62
C PRO A 18 9.54 -23.78 10.15
N LEU A 19 8.86 -24.47 11.07
CA LEU A 19 7.63 -25.23 10.81
C LEU A 19 6.36 -24.38 10.65
N TYR A 20 6.44 -23.06 10.81
CA TYR A 20 5.27 -22.20 10.61
C TYR A 20 4.84 -22.24 9.14
N ASN A 21 3.59 -22.66 8.91
CA ASN A 21 2.95 -22.65 7.60
C ASN A 21 1.73 -21.71 7.63
N PRO A 22 1.73 -20.61 6.84
CA PRO A 22 0.65 -19.63 6.85
C PRO A 22 -0.67 -20.19 6.31
N TRP A 23 -0.63 -21.16 5.40
CA TRP A 23 -1.82 -21.80 4.84
C TRP A 23 -2.48 -22.71 5.85
N LEU A 24 -1.70 -23.55 6.54
CA LEU A 24 -2.23 -24.37 7.63
C LEU A 24 -2.87 -23.51 8.73
N HIS A 25 -2.24 -22.38 9.06
CA HIS A 25 -2.78 -21.41 10.01
C HIS A 25 -4.13 -20.86 9.52
N GLY A 26 -4.17 -20.28 8.32
CA GLY A 26 -5.40 -19.72 7.75
C GLY A 26 -6.52 -20.75 7.62
N THR A 27 -6.21 -21.97 7.16
CA THR A 27 -7.16 -23.07 7.06
C THR A 27 -7.69 -23.49 8.42
N PHE A 28 -6.85 -23.58 9.45
CA PHE A 28 -7.29 -23.89 10.81
C PHE A 28 -8.28 -22.84 11.34
N VAL A 29 -7.93 -21.55 11.22
CA VAL A 29 -8.78 -20.45 11.71
C VAL A 29 -10.12 -20.46 10.98
N LEU A 30 -10.10 -20.59 9.66
CA LEU A 30 -11.31 -20.64 8.84
C LEU A 30 -12.18 -21.85 9.21
N LEU A 31 -11.60 -23.04 9.26
CA LEU A 31 -12.33 -24.28 9.55
C LEU A 31 -12.93 -24.24 10.96
N PHE A 32 -12.14 -23.88 11.96
CA PHE A 32 -12.62 -23.76 13.34
C PHE A 32 -13.77 -22.75 13.43
N GLY A 33 -13.59 -21.56 12.84
CA GLY A 33 -14.60 -20.51 12.90
C GLY A 33 -15.91 -20.91 12.20
N VAL A 34 -15.84 -21.54 11.02
CA VAL A 34 -17.02 -22.05 10.30
C VAL A 34 -17.74 -23.12 11.11
N LEU A 35 -17.01 -24.07 11.70
CA LEU A 35 -17.60 -25.12 12.54
C LEU A 35 -18.25 -24.54 13.81
N ALA A 36 -17.61 -23.57 14.46
CA ALA A 36 -18.16 -22.90 15.63
C ALA A 36 -19.44 -22.11 15.28
N ILE A 37 -19.44 -21.37 14.17
CA ILE A 37 -20.63 -20.67 13.67
C ILE A 37 -21.76 -21.67 13.39
N ALA A 38 -21.46 -22.77 12.69
CA ALA A 38 -22.45 -23.81 12.40
C ALA A 38 -23.01 -24.42 13.68
N ALA A 39 -22.18 -24.67 14.69
CA ALA A 39 -22.63 -25.18 15.99
C ALA A 39 -23.58 -24.19 16.69
N PHE A 40 -23.25 -22.90 16.77
CA PHE A 40 -24.16 -21.91 17.37
C PHE A 40 -25.46 -21.73 16.57
N TRP A 41 -25.38 -21.70 15.24
CA TRP A 41 -26.56 -21.56 14.39
C TRP A 41 -27.42 -22.82 14.29
N SER A 42 -26.88 -24.00 14.62
CA SER A 42 -27.67 -25.22 14.73
C SER A 42 -28.72 -25.19 15.84
N THR A 43 -28.59 -24.27 16.80
CA THR A 43 -29.58 -24.08 17.88
C THR A 43 -30.70 -23.10 17.49
N VAL A 44 -30.63 -22.53 16.29
CA VAL A 44 -31.56 -21.50 15.81
C VAL A 44 -32.69 -22.16 15.00
N HIS A 45 -33.92 -22.00 15.45
CA HIS A 45 -35.12 -22.59 14.82
C HIS A 45 -36.29 -21.59 14.82
N GLN A 46 -36.99 -21.45 13.69
CA GLN A 46 -38.19 -20.61 13.56
C GLN A 46 -38.03 -19.19 14.14
N VAL A 47 -37.03 -18.46 13.66
CA VAL A 47 -36.67 -17.12 14.16
C VAL A 47 -37.82 -16.13 13.95
N GLN A 48 -38.26 -15.50 15.04
CA GLN A 48 -39.25 -14.43 15.00
C GLN A 48 -38.64 -13.14 14.41
N PRO A 49 -39.42 -12.29 13.73
CA PRO A 49 -38.92 -11.06 13.11
C PRO A 49 -38.11 -10.17 14.07
N LEU A 50 -38.53 -10.04 15.33
CA LEU A 50 -37.83 -9.21 16.31
C LEU A 50 -36.48 -9.81 16.74
N GLN A 51 -36.36 -11.14 16.80
CA GLN A 51 -35.11 -11.82 17.16
C GLN A 51 -33.99 -11.54 16.15
N TRP A 52 -34.31 -11.21 14.90
CA TRP A 52 -33.32 -10.80 13.90
C TRP A 52 -32.57 -9.52 14.25
N LEU A 53 -33.11 -8.65 15.12
CA LEU A 53 -32.37 -7.49 15.63
C LEU A 53 -31.10 -7.89 16.41
N THR A 54 -31.02 -9.14 16.88
CA THR A 54 -29.83 -9.69 17.52
C THR A 54 -28.60 -9.59 16.64
N VAL A 55 -28.74 -9.78 15.32
CA VAL A 55 -27.61 -9.74 14.38
C VAL A 55 -26.94 -8.35 14.34
N PRO A 56 -27.64 -7.26 13.96
CA PRO A 56 -27.03 -5.93 13.93
C PRO A 56 -26.59 -5.46 15.33
N LEU A 57 -27.33 -5.79 16.40
CA LEU A 57 -26.93 -5.43 17.77
C LEU A 57 -25.64 -6.11 18.19
N THR A 58 -25.50 -7.41 17.90
CA THR A 58 -24.28 -8.17 18.20
C THR A 58 -23.08 -7.63 17.43
N LEU A 59 -23.25 -7.34 16.14
CA LEU A 59 -22.18 -6.79 15.31
C LEU A 59 -21.78 -5.37 15.75
N LEU A 60 -22.74 -4.56 16.22
CA LEU A 60 -22.47 -3.25 16.81
C LEU A 60 -21.65 -3.38 18.10
N LEU A 61 -22.06 -4.28 19.00
CA LEU A 61 -21.32 -4.56 20.23
C LEU A 61 -19.92 -5.13 19.95
N PHE A 62 -19.78 -5.98 18.94
CA PHE A 62 -18.49 -6.49 18.50
C PHE A 62 -17.58 -5.36 18.01
N ASN A 63 -18.11 -4.45 17.17
CA ASN A 63 -17.36 -3.30 16.67
C ASN A 63 -16.89 -2.36 17.82
N PHE A 64 -17.76 -2.14 18.82
CA PHE A 64 -17.42 -1.47 20.08
C PHE A 64 -16.32 -2.20 20.86
N GLY A 65 -16.42 -3.52 20.99
CA GLY A 65 -15.40 -4.34 21.64
C GLY A 65 -14.03 -4.21 20.99
N VAL A 66 -13.97 -4.31 19.65
CA VAL A 66 -12.75 -4.10 18.86
C VAL A 66 -12.15 -2.72 19.13
N TYR A 67 -12.99 -1.67 19.13
CA TYR A 67 -12.55 -0.30 19.38
C TYR A 67 -11.90 -0.17 20.76
N MET A 68 -12.57 -0.66 21.80
CA MET A 68 -12.08 -0.59 23.18
C MET A 68 -10.78 -1.37 23.38
N VAL A 69 -10.72 -2.61 22.86
CA VAL A 69 -9.53 -3.45 22.94
C VAL A 69 -8.37 -2.79 22.22
N HIS A 70 -8.59 -2.31 21.00
CA HIS A 70 -7.51 -1.71 20.22
C HIS A 70 -6.99 -0.42 20.86
N ARG A 71 -7.88 0.51 21.23
CA ARG A 71 -7.52 1.78 21.89
C ARG A 71 -6.79 1.57 23.22
N HIS A 72 -7.32 0.71 24.09
CA HIS A 72 -6.85 0.65 25.48
C HIS A 72 -5.88 -0.49 25.78
N LEU A 73 -5.81 -1.52 24.94
CA LEU A 73 -4.94 -2.69 25.16
C LEU A 73 -3.88 -2.83 24.06
N GLY A 74 -4.16 -2.37 22.84
CA GLY A 74 -3.24 -2.49 21.69
C GLY A 74 -2.09 -1.50 21.77
N HIS A 75 -2.35 -0.30 22.27
CA HIS A 75 -1.40 0.83 22.30
C HIS A 75 -0.90 1.21 23.69
N HIS A 76 -1.49 0.64 24.74
CA HIS A 76 -1.10 0.92 26.12
C HIS A 76 -0.56 -0.36 26.76
N LYS A 77 0.67 -0.29 27.27
CA LYS A 77 1.31 -1.41 27.97
C LYS A 77 0.59 -1.69 29.29
N LYS A 78 -0.15 -2.80 29.35
CA LYS A 78 -0.76 -3.32 30.58
C LYS A 78 -0.24 -4.73 30.85
N ALA A 79 -0.01 -5.09 32.10
CA ALA A 79 0.56 -6.39 32.46
C ALA A 79 -0.25 -7.56 31.89
N PHE A 80 -1.58 -7.53 32.04
CA PHE A 80 -2.49 -8.57 31.56
C PHE A 80 -2.68 -8.59 30.03
N ALA A 81 -2.33 -7.50 29.32
CA ALA A 81 -2.48 -7.38 27.86
C ALA A 81 -1.12 -7.32 27.13
N ARG A 82 -0.02 -7.64 27.82
CA ARG A 82 1.36 -7.51 27.31
C ARG A 82 1.56 -8.23 25.98
N MET A 83 0.97 -9.41 25.81
CA MET A 83 1.10 -10.19 24.57
C MET A 83 0.37 -9.51 23.40
N PHE A 84 -0.82 -8.98 23.64
CA PHE A 84 -1.56 -8.24 22.61
C PHE A 84 -0.81 -6.98 22.20
N TYR A 85 -0.34 -6.17 23.16
CA TYR A 85 0.51 -5.01 22.90
C TYR A 85 1.77 -5.38 22.10
N ALA A 86 2.49 -6.43 22.52
CA ALA A 86 3.73 -6.85 21.87
C ALA A 86 3.50 -7.27 20.41
N ARG A 87 2.40 -7.96 20.12
CA ARG A 87 2.07 -8.36 18.74
C ARG A 87 1.51 -7.21 17.91
N HIS A 88 0.71 -6.35 18.54
CA HIS A 88 0.02 -5.25 17.86
C HIS A 88 0.96 -4.06 17.62
N ALA A 89 1.29 -3.32 18.68
CA ALA A 89 2.18 -2.16 18.58
C ALA A 89 3.65 -2.57 18.40
N GLY A 90 4.07 -3.69 19.00
CA GLY A 90 5.45 -4.16 18.92
C GLY A 90 5.81 -4.76 17.56
N ASP A 91 5.05 -5.78 17.10
CA ASP A 91 5.34 -6.48 15.85
C ASP A 91 4.67 -5.83 14.64
N HIS A 92 3.33 -5.74 14.63
CA HIS A 92 2.55 -5.31 13.46
C HIS A 92 2.86 -3.87 13.03
N HIS A 93 2.81 -2.91 13.96
CA HIS A 93 3.14 -1.51 13.68
C HIS A 93 4.62 -1.28 13.32
N SER A 94 5.52 -2.11 13.83
CA SER A 94 6.94 -2.02 13.46
C SER A 94 7.22 -2.68 12.11
N PHE A 95 6.45 -3.70 11.74
CA PHE A 95 6.58 -4.42 10.47
C PHE A 95 5.97 -3.63 9.30
N PHE A 96 4.84 -2.95 9.53
CA PHE A 96 4.13 -2.13 8.55
C PHE A 96 4.26 -0.64 8.88
N ALA A 97 5.34 -0.03 8.41
CA ALA A 97 5.51 1.42 8.53
C ALA A 97 4.67 2.17 7.47
N PRO A 98 4.37 3.48 7.66
CA PRO A 98 3.74 4.30 6.63
C PRO A 98 4.46 4.18 5.28
N GLY A 99 3.71 4.02 4.18
CA GLY A 99 4.24 3.73 2.85
C GLY A 99 4.66 2.26 2.61
N ASN A 100 4.73 1.42 3.64
CA ASN A 100 5.12 0.00 3.58
C ASN A 100 4.06 -0.91 4.22
N MET A 101 2.81 -0.81 3.73
CA MET A 101 1.66 -1.55 4.26
C MET A 101 1.48 -2.97 3.68
N THR A 102 2.24 -3.36 2.67
CA THR A 102 2.07 -4.67 2.01
C THR A 102 2.97 -5.74 2.61
N TYR A 103 2.53 -6.99 2.55
CA TYR A 103 3.44 -8.13 2.72
C TYR A 103 4.28 -8.35 1.45
N ASP A 104 5.47 -8.94 1.62
CA ASP A 104 6.37 -9.26 0.51
C ASP A 104 6.41 -10.77 0.21
N ASN A 105 6.20 -11.61 1.23
CA ASN A 105 6.23 -13.07 1.09
C ASN A 105 5.17 -13.75 1.98
N ALA A 106 4.93 -15.05 1.76
CA ALA A 106 3.90 -15.81 2.48
C ALA A 106 4.13 -15.92 4.01
N ARG A 107 5.37 -15.84 4.50
CA ARG A 107 5.63 -15.93 5.95
C ARG A 107 5.20 -14.67 6.69
N ASP A 108 5.12 -13.53 6.01
CA ASP A 108 4.67 -12.26 6.58
C ASP A 108 3.20 -12.32 7.04
N TRP A 109 2.41 -13.29 6.57
CA TRP A 109 1.06 -13.54 7.10
C TRP A 109 1.06 -13.81 8.62
N ARG A 110 2.19 -14.24 9.20
CA ARG A 110 2.36 -14.44 10.65
C ARG A 110 2.12 -13.17 11.48
N VAL A 111 2.50 -12.01 10.94
CA VAL A 111 2.34 -10.71 11.61
C VAL A 111 0.95 -10.12 11.37
N ILE A 112 0.34 -10.42 10.21
CA ILE A 112 -1.00 -9.96 9.82
C ILE A 112 -2.10 -10.72 10.57
N LEU A 113 -2.00 -12.06 10.57
CA LEU A 113 -3.00 -12.94 11.18
C LEU A 113 -2.87 -12.89 12.71
N PHE A 114 -4.03 -12.98 13.37
CA PHE A 114 -4.05 -13.21 14.79
C PHE A 114 -3.45 -14.58 15.11
N PRO A 115 -2.95 -14.82 16.33
CA PRO A 115 -2.54 -16.16 16.71
C PRO A 115 -3.67 -17.16 16.51
N ALA A 116 -3.40 -18.31 15.89
CA ALA A 116 -4.40 -19.34 15.64
C ALA A 116 -5.21 -19.75 16.88
N TRP A 117 -4.61 -19.76 18.07
CA TRP A 117 -5.30 -20.10 19.31
C TRP A 117 -6.26 -19.00 19.79
N LEU A 118 -6.15 -17.77 19.29
CA LEU A 118 -6.95 -16.64 19.76
C LEU A 118 -8.42 -16.79 19.38
N ILE A 119 -8.74 -17.36 18.21
CA ILE A 119 -10.13 -17.66 17.85
C ILE A 119 -10.73 -18.69 18.81
N VAL A 120 -9.96 -19.70 19.23
CA VAL A 120 -10.40 -20.69 20.21
C VAL A 120 -10.65 -20.03 21.57
N LEU A 121 -9.73 -19.17 22.02
CA LEU A 121 -9.89 -18.43 23.27
C LEU A 121 -11.11 -17.50 23.21
N HIS A 122 -11.28 -16.74 22.14
CA HIS A 122 -12.43 -15.88 21.91
C HIS A 122 -13.73 -16.70 21.98
N THR A 123 -13.80 -17.82 21.27
CA THR A 123 -14.99 -18.68 21.26
C THR A 123 -15.28 -19.27 22.64
N LEU A 124 -14.29 -19.82 23.34
CA LEU A 124 -14.52 -20.51 24.62
C LEU A 124 -14.69 -19.57 25.82
N VAL A 125 -14.01 -18.43 25.84
CA VAL A 125 -13.96 -17.53 27.01
C VAL A 125 -14.89 -16.32 26.85
N ILE A 126 -15.23 -15.93 25.63
CA ILE A 126 -16.12 -14.79 25.37
C ILE A 126 -17.45 -15.27 24.79
N THR A 127 -17.43 -15.94 23.64
CA THR A 127 -18.66 -16.28 22.93
C THR A 127 -19.50 -17.32 23.67
N LEU A 128 -18.89 -18.42 24.15
CA LEU A 128 -19.61 -19.52 24.77
C LEU A 128 -20.30 -19.10 26.10
N PRO A 129 -19.66 -18.32 27.00
CA PRO A 129 -20.36 -17.80 28.18
C PRO A 129 -21.51 -16.86 27.84
N ILE A 130 -21.35 -15.97 26.84
CA ILE A 130 -22.43 -15.08 26.39
C ILE A 130 -23.59 -15.90 25.82
N TRP A 131 -23.31 -16.87 24.95
CA TRP A 131 -24.32 -17.78 24.41
C TRP A 131 -25.04 -18.54 25.55
N TRP A 132 -24.30 -19.10 26.51
CA TRP A 132 -24.86 -19.82 27.65
C TRP A 132 -25.75 -18.95 28.55
N LEU A 133 -25.41 -17.67 28.72
CA LEU A 133 -26.25 -16.72 29.45
C LEU A 133 -27.52 -16.39 28.66
N LEU A 134 -27.40 -16.13 27.36
CA LEU A 134 -28.54 -15.77 26.51
C LEU A 134 -29.51 -16.94 26.32
N THR A 135 -29.04 -18.20 26.30
CA THR A 135 -29.93 -19.38 26.19
C THR A 135 -30.86 -19.50 27.39
N ARG A 136 -30.59 -18.83 28.52
CA ARG A 136 -31.50 -18.80 29.67
C ARG A 136 -32.75 -17.96 29.41
N PHE A 137 -32.73 -17.12 28.38
CA PHE A 137 -33.82 -16.25 27.99
C PHE A 137 -34.41 -16.67 26.65
N ASP A 138 -33.56 -16.89 25.64
CA ASP A 138 -34.00 -17.19 24.28
C ASP A 138 -32.88 -17.89 23.48
N THR A 139 -33.14 -19.13 23.05
CA THR A 139 -32.17 -19.96 22.33
C THR A 139 -31.85 -19.43 20.92
N ASN A 140 -32.80 -18.77 20.24
CA ASN A 140 -32.57 -18.18 18.92
C ASN A 140 -31.67 -16.96 19.04
N VAL A 141 -31.97 -16.07 20.00
CA VAL A 141 -31.12 -14.90 20.29
C VAL A 141 -29.72 -15.36 20.67
N ALA A 142 -29.60 -16.38 21.52
CA ALA A 142 -28.30 -16.93 21.90
C ALA A 142 -27.53 -17.45 20.68
N GLY A 143 -28.13 -18.32 19.87
CA GLY A 143 -27.50 -18.89 18.68
C GLY A 143 -27.08 -17.84 17.65
N LEU A 144 -27.96 -16.86 17.38
CA LEU A 144 -27.66 -15.72 16.50
C LEU A 144 -26.48 -14.90 17.04
N ALA A 145 -26.50 -14.51 18.31
CA ALA A 145 -25.42 -13.73 18.93
C ALA A 145 -24.10 -14.50 18.94
N GLY A 146 -24.12 -15.78 19.34
CA GLY A 146 -22.94 -16.64 19.38
C GLY A 146 -22.28 -16.78 18.01
N GLY A 147 -23.07 -17.12 16.98
CA GLY A 147 -22.56 -17.21 15.61
C GLY A 147 -22.09 -15.87 15.06
N CYS A 148 -22.79 -14.76 15.34
CA CYS A 148 -22.39 -13.42 14.89
C CYS A 148 -21.10 -12.92 15.56
N LEU A 149 -20.81 -13.26 16.81
CA LEU A 149 -19.54 -12.92 17.47
C LEU A 149 -18.36 -13.61 16.78
N VAL A 150 -18.47 -14.91 16.47
CA VAL A 150 -17.41 -15.64 15.75
C VAL A 150 -17.30 -15.17 14.29
N LEU A 151 -18.42 -14.91 13.64
CA LEU A 151 -18.46 -14.33 12.30
C LEU A 151 -17.76 -12.96 12.26
N GLY A 152 -18.02 -12.10 13.25
CA GLY A 152 -17.36 -10.80 13.38
C GLY A 152 -15.84 -10.94 13.49
N TYR A 153 -15.36 -11.90 14.28
CA TYR A 153 -13.93 -12.23 14.39
C TYR A 153 -13.34 -12.64 13.02
N LEU A 154 -13.96 -13.61 12.34
CA LEU A 154 -13.48 -14.07 11.02
C LEU A 154 -13.50 -12.95 9.98
N ALA A 155 -14.59 -12.19 9.92
CA ALA A 155 -14.74 -11.08 9.00
C ALA A 155 -13.65 -10.02 9.25
N TYR A 156 -13.39 -9.70 10.52
CA TYR A 156 -12.31 -8.78 10.88
C TYR A 156 -10.96 -9.29 10.35
N GLU A 157 -10.61 -10.55 10.64
CA GLU A 157 -9.31 -11.10 10.24
C GLU A 157 -9.13 -11.16 8.72
N VAL A 158 -10.18 -11.55 7.98
CA VAL A 158 -10.17 -11.58 6.50
C VAL A 158 -10.03 -10.19 5.90
N LEU A 159 -10.82 -9.22 6.37
CA LEU A 159 -10.79 -7.85 5.84
C LEU A 159 -9.47 -7.17 6.19
N HIS A 160 -8.98 -7.33 7.42
CA HIS A 160 -7.66 -6.88 7.84
C HIS A 160 -6.55 -7.47 6.97
N ALA A 161 -6.59 -8.78 6.69
CA ALA A 161 -5.62 -9.40 5.80
C ALA A 161 -5.69 -8.84 4.37
N CYS A 162 -6.90 -8.52 3.88
CA CYS A 162 -7.09 -7.90 2.58
C CYS A 162 -6.45 -6.50 2.49
N GLU A 163 -6.43 -5.74 3.59
CA GLU A 163 -5.78 -4.42 3.67
C GLU A 163 -4.24 -4.50 3.55
N HIS A 164 -3.64 -5.68 3.71
CA HIS A 164 -2.20 -5.90 3.53
C HIS A 164 -1.83 -6.52 2.16
N LEU A 165 -2.82 -6.80 1.29
CA LEU A 165 -2.58 -7.34 -0.04
C LEU A 165 -1.86 -6.34 -0.96
N PRO A 166 -0.97 -6.78 -1.85
CA PRO A 166 -0.29 -5.87 -2.77
C PRO A 166 -1.28 -5.19 -3.75
N PRO A 167 -1.02 -3.96 -4.24
CA PRO A 167 -1.98 -3.19 -5.07
C PRO A 167 -2.41 -3.88 -6.37
N HIS A 168 -1.60 -4.83 -6.86
CA HIS A 168 -1.94 -5.59 -8.05
C HIS A 168 -3.07 -6.62 -7.79
N ASN A 169 -3.34 -7.00 -6.54
CA ASN A 169 -4.40 -7.94 -6.18
C ASN A 169 -5.80 -7.31 -6.39
N PRO A 170 -6.76 -7.98 -7.04
CA PRO A 170 -8.11 -7.45 -7.25
C PRO A 170 -8.86 -7.07 -5.96
N LEU A 171 -8.70 -7.85 -4.89
CA LEU A 171 -9.39 -7.61 -3.61
C LEU A 171 -8.92 -6.30 -2.96
N ALA A 172 -7.64 -5.95 -3.09
CA ALA A 172 -7.08 -4.71 -2.59
C ALA A 172 -7.67 -3.46 -3.25
N ARG A 173 -8.31 -3.62 -4.43
CA ARG A 173 -8.90 -2.53 -5.21
C ARG A 173 -10.40 -2.32 -4.92
N LEU A 174 -11.02 -3.20 -4.15
CA LEU A 174 -12.41 -3.02 -3.75
C LEU A 174 -12.54 -1.70 -2.95
N PRO A 175 -13.57 -0.87 -3.21
CA PRO A 175 -13.67 0.46 -2.62
C PRO A 175 -13.55 0.46 -1.09
N TRP A 176 -14.21 -0.50 -0.43
CA TRP A 176 -14.17 -0.65 1.02
C TRP A 176 -12.77 -1.03 1.52
N ILE A 177 -12.14 -2.06 0.94
CA ILE A 177 -10.79 -2.49 1.33
C ILE A 177 -9.77 -1.36 1.14
N ARG A 178 -9.85 -0.62 0.03
CA ARG A 178 -8.98 0.52 -0.22
C ARG A 178 -9.17 1.61 0.84
N GLN A 179 -10.41 1.92 1.19
CA GLN A 179 -10.72 2.91 2.22
C GLN A 179 -10.21 2.48 3.60
N MET A 180 -10.46 1.22 3.97
CA MET A 180 -10.02 0.67 5.26
C MET A 180 -8.50 0.59 5.35
N ARG A 181 -7.82 0.13 4.29
CA ARG A 181 -6.36 0.21 4.16
C ARG A 181 -5.84 1.61 4.43
N ARG A 182 -6.50 2.65 3.90
CA ARG A 182 -6.06 4.04 4.10
C ARG A 182 -6.23 4.46 5.57
N LEU A 183 -7.37 4.19 6.18
CA LEU A 183 -7.58 4.49 7.60
C LEU A 183 -6.59 3.73 8.50
N HIS A 184 -6.31 2.48 8.16
CA HIS A 184 -5.34 1.64 8.83
C HIS A 184 -3.91 2.16 8.64
N GLU A 185 -3.52 2.60 7.44
CA GLU A 185 -2.21 3.26 7.23
C GLU A 185 -2.06 4.53 8.08
N LEU A 186 -3.11 5.36 8.17
CA LEU A 186 -3.13 6.54 9.04
C LEU A 186 -2.99 6.12 10.51
N HIS A 187 -3.63 5.02 10.90
CA HIS A 187 -3.48 4.44 12.23
C HIS A 187 -2.05 3.96 12.51
N HIS A 188 -1.28 3.50 11.50
CA HIS A 188 0.12 3.11 11.67
C HIS A 188 1.09 4.28 11.89
N ARG A 189 0.65 5.52 11.65
CA ARG A 189 1.49 6.70 11.91
C ARG A 189 1.69 6.88 13.42
N ARG A 190 2.95 7.01 13.83
CA ARG A 190 3.33 6.98 15.26
C ARG A 190 2.72 8.13 16.06
N GLU A 191 2.53 9.26 15.41
CA GLU A 191 1.91 10.47 15.93
C GLU A 191 0.38 10.34 16.12
N MET A 192 -0.27 9.34 15.51
CA MET A 192 -1.74 9.17 15.55
C MET A 192 -2.20 7.84 16.15
N MET A 193 -1.36 6.81 16.16
CA MET A 193 -1.75 5.42 16.49
C MET A 193 -2.42 5.26 17.86
N GLN A 194 -2.16 6.16 18.81
CA GLN A 194 -2.74 6.09 20.16
C GLN A 194 -4.05 6.90 20.30
N GLU A 195 -4.45 7.65 19.29
CA GLU A 195 -5.54 8.64 19.37
C GLU A 195 -6.62 8.46 18.30
N ARG A 196 -6.28 7.87 17.14
CA ARG A 196 -7.17 7.85 15.96
C ARG A 196 -7.29 6.47 15.31
N ASN A 197 -8.42 6.22 14.67
CA ASN A 197 -8.68 5.08 13.76
C ASN A 197 -8.47 3.69 14.37
N PHE A 198 -9.16 3.38 15.48
CA PHE A 198 -9.04 2.10 16.18
C PHE A 198 -9.91 0.97 15.59
N ASN A 199 -10.94 1.25 14.81
CA ASN A 199 -11.67 0.24 14.05
C ASN A 199 -11.18 0.19 12.60
N ILE A 200 -10.07 -0.52 12.40
CA ILE A 200 -9.39 -0.59 11.10
C ILE A 200 -10.21 -1.26 9.98
N VAL A 201 -11.20 -2.11 10.31
CA VAL A 201 -12.06 -2.82 9.33
C VAL A 201 -13.44 -2.17 9.12
N PHE A 202 -13.96 -1.49 10.15
CA PHE A 202 -15.29 -0.87 10.11
C PHE A 202 -15.37 0.32 11.09
N PRO A 203 -15.25 1.57 10.63
CA PRO A 203 -14.87 2.72 11.46
C PRO A 203 -16.03 3.35 12.26
N LEU A 204 -17.07 2.58 12.57
CA LEU A 204 -18.29 3.13 13.16
C LEU A 204 -18.05 3.72 14.55
N MET A 205 -17.30 3.05 15.43
CA MET A 205 -17.02 3.63 16.76
C MET A 205 -16.04 4.78 16.66
N ASP A 206 -15.10 4.74 15.72
CA ASP A 206 -14.24 5.91 15.46
C ASP A 206 -15.07 7.13 15.08
N TYR A 207 -16.09 6.95 14.24
CA TYR A 207 -17.03 8.01 13.88
C TYR A 207 -17.84 8.48 15.10
N LEU A 208 -18.48 7.57 15.84
CA LEU A 208 -19.33 7.89 16.98
C LEU A 208 -18.57 8.56 18.14
N PHE A 209 -17.31 8.17 18.39
CA PHE A 209 -16.48 8.72 19.45
C PHE A 209 -15.53 9.83 18.98
N GLY A 210 -15.64 10.30 17.73
CA GLY A 210 -14.84 11.42 17.21
C GLY A 210 -13.34 11.13 17.08
N THR A 211 -12.96 9.85 16.98
CA THR A 211 -11.57 9.40 16.81
C THR A 211 -11.27 9.00 15.36
N LEU A 212 -12.27 9.07 14.46
CA LEU A 212 -12.08 8.92 13.03
C LEU A 212 -11.27 10.09 12.49
N TYR A 213 -10.13 9.78 11.89
CA TYR A 213 -9.30 10.71 11.15
C TYR A 213 -9.11 10.20 9.74
N TRP A 214 -9.50 11.02 8.78
CA TRP A 214 -9.38 10.71 7.37
C TRP A 214 -8.52 11.75 6.69
N GLU A 215 -7.54 11.28 5.93
CA GLU A 215 -6.84 12.07 4.93
C GLU A 215 -7.16 11.48 3.57
N PRO A 216 -7.35 12.31 2.53
CA PRO A 216 -7.29 11.83 1.16
C PRO A 216 -6.03 10.96 1.01
N GLU A 217 -6.16 9.83 0.31
CA GLU A 217 -4.98 9.21 -0.28
C GLU A 217 -4.25 10.34 -1.01
N GLN A 218 -2.98 10.60 -0.68
CA GLN A 218 -2.21 11.64 -1.35
C GLN A 218 -2.18 11.26 -2.83
N ALA A 219 -3.14 11.80 -3.58
CA ALA A 219 -3.08 11.82 -5.00
C ALA A 219 -1.85 12.68 -5.27
N THR A 220 -0.78 12.06 -5.74
CA THR A 220 0.00 12.69 -6.81
C THR A 220 -1.02 13.37 -7.72
N PRO A 221 -1.10 14.72 -7.73
CA PRO A 221 -2.32 15.46 -8.13
C PRO A 221 -2.85 15.10 -9.52
N TYR A 222 -2.05 14.41 -10.34
CA TYR A 222 -2.39 14.03 -11.71
C TYR A 222 -2.54 12.52 -11.97
N LEU A 223 -2.36 11.64 -10.97
CA LEU A 223 -2.67 10.20 -11.05
C LEU A 223 -3.92 9.83 -10.23
N THR A 224 -5.06 10.39 -10.60
CA THR A 224 -6.37 10.06 -10.00
C THR A 224 -6.86 8.60 -10.21
N ARG A 225 -6.08 7.73 -10.85
CA ARG A 225 -6.43 6.32 -11.10
C ARG A 225 -5.19 5.52 -11.53
N THR A 226 -5.16 4.22 -11.20
CA THR A 226 -4.12 3.25 -11.58
C THR A 226 -3.54 3.55 -12.98
N PRO A 227 -2.21 3.67 -13.14
CA PRO A 227 -1.61 3.94 -14.43
C PRO A 227 -1.99 2.82 -15.42
N MET A 228 -2.30 3.20 -16.65
CA MET A 228 -2.69 2.22 -17.68
C MET A 228 -1.48 1.39 -18.12
N THR A 229 -0.30 2.00 -18.16
CA THR A 229 0.93 1.34 -18.56
C THR A 229 2.06 1.83 -17.67
N ARG A 230 2.83 0.88 -17.12
CA ARG A 230 4.07 1.11 -16.38
C ARG A 230 5.20 0.41 -17.13
N MET A 231 6.29 1.13 -17.35
CA MET A 231 7.52 0.64 -17.97
C MET A 231 8.68 0.99 -17.05
N GLN A 232 9.63 0.06 -16.93
CA GLN A 232 10.83 0.27 -16.13
C GLN A 232 12.04 -0.17 -16.95
N HIS A 233 13.03 0.70 -17.03
CA HIS A 233 14.29 0.44 -17.72
C HIS A 233 15.44 0.80 -16.78
N GLN A 234 16.52 0.04 -16.87
CA GLN A 234 17.70 0.23 -16.02
C GLN A 234 18.95 0.30 -16.88
N VAL A 235 19.91 1.10 -16.44
CA VAL A 235 21.25 1.18 -17.04
C VAL A 235 22.26 1.54 -15.94
N ASP A 236 23.45 0.93 -16.01
CA ASP A 236 24.56 1.29 -15.14
C ASP A 236 25.41 2.36 -15.86
N ILE A 237 25.67 3.49 -15.18
CA ILE A 237 26.36 4.68 -15.71
C ILE A 237 27.60 4.94 -14.86
N ALA A 238 28.77 5.14 -15.48
CA ALA A 238 29.98 5.51 -14.74
C ALA A 238 29.85 6.91 -14.11
N GLY A 239 30.16 7.03 -12.82
CA GLY A 239 29.99 8.27 -12.06
C GLY A 239 29.20 8.09 -10.78
N ASN A 240 29.29 9.08 -9.88
CA ASN A 240 28.56 9.04 -8.62
C ASN A 240 27.07 9.34 -8.83
N PRO A 241 26.18 8.82 -7.96
CA PRO A 241 24.75 8.97 -8.11
C PRO A 241 24.24 10.42 -8.17
N ILE A 242 24.90 11.34 -7.46
CA ILE A 242 24.48 12.74 -7.38
C ILE A 242 24.64 13.40 -8.76
N ASP A 243 25.78 13.23 -9.39
CA ASP A 243 26.06 13.86 -10.69
C ASP A 243 25.26 13.21 -11.82
N VAL A 244 25.09 11.89 -11.78
CA VAL A 244 24.25 11.15 -12.73
C VAL A 244 22.79 11.63 -12.65
N LEU A 245 22.24 11.73 -11.43
CA LEU A 245 20.88 12.21 -11.24
C LEU A 245 20.74 13.68 -11.64
N ALA A 246 21.73 14.52 -11.32
CA ALA A 246 21.75 15.93 -11.70
C ALA A 246 21.75 16.12 -13.23
N TYR A 247 22.50 15.30 -13.96
CA TYR A 247 22.48 15.31 -15.42
C TYR A 247 21.09 14.91 -15.95
N ALA A 248 20.53 13.80 -15.45
CA ALA A 248 19.24 13.28 -15.89
C ALA A 248 18.05 14.22 -15.58
N SER A 249 18.09 14.91 -14.42
CA SER A 249 17.06 15.87 -14.01
C SER A 249 17.28 17.29 -14.56
N THR A 250 18.36 17.51 -15.33
CA THR A 250 18.53 18.72 -16.12
C THR A 250 17.72 18.61 -17.41
N VAL A 251 16.43 18.95 -17.32
CA VAL A 251 15.46 18.70 -18.38
C VAL A 251 15.84 19.35 -19.71
N THR A 252 16.53 20.49 -19.71
CA THR A 252 16.99 21.15 -20.94
C THR A 252 17.98 20.31 -21.76
N ARG A 253 18.52 19.23 -21.19
CA ARG A 253 19.41 18.28 -21.87
C ARG A 253 18.69 17.04 -22.38
N TRP A 254 17.40 16.84 -22.11
CA TRP A 254 16.67 15.67 -22.63
C TRP A 254 16.72 15.54 -24.16
N PRO A 255 16.74 16.61 -24.97
CA PRO A 255 16.92 16.46 -26.42
C PRO A 255 18.24 15.80 -26.84
N GLU A 256 19.25 15.74 -25.95
CA GLU A 256 20.53 15.09 -26.20
C GLU A 256 20.41 13.55 -26.18
N TRP A 257 19.44 12.99 -25.47
CA TRP A 257 19.37 11.54 -25.20
C TRP A 257 17.97 10.94 -25.22
N HIS A 258 16.91 11.74 -25.23
CA HIS A 258 15.52 11.29 -25.30
C HIS A 258 15.00 11.45 -26.74
N PRO A 259 14.86 10.37 -27.54
CA PRO A 259 14.56 10.46 -28.96
C PRO A 259 13.23 11.16 -29.29
N SER A 260 12.28 11.12 -28.36
CA SER A 260 10.97 11.74 -28.54
C SER A 260 10.92 13.20 -28.10
N SER A 261 11.96 13.73 -27.44
CA SER A 261 11.99 15.10 -26.92
C SER A 261 12.52 16.05 -28.00
N LEU A 262 11.69 16.99 -28.47
CA LEU A 262 12.07 17.94 -29.52
C LEU A 262 12.63 19.23 -28.91
N LYS A 263 11.90 19.81 -27.96
CA LYS A 263 12.24 21.10 -27.35
C LYS A 263 11.71 21.14 -25.94
N ILE A 264 12.50 21.70 -25.02
CA ILE A 264 12.09 21.94 -23.64
C ILE A 264 12.25 23.42 -23.30
N ASN A 265 11.20 23.98 -22.72
CA ASN A 265 11.21 25.31 -22.14
C ASN A 265 11.18 25.18 -20.61
N GLY A 266 12.35 25.35 -19.99
CA GLY A 266 12.52 25.16 -18.54
C GLY A 266 13.79 25.81 -18.02
N GLN A 267 13.95 25.80 -16.70
CA GLN A 267 15.15 26.31 -16.05
C GLN A 267 16.37 25.45 -16.39
N LYS A 268 17.55 26.07 -16.46
CA LYS A 268 18.82 25.36 -16.65
C LYS A 268 19.25 24.68 -15.35
N GLY A 269 19.81 23.49 -15.47
CA GLY A 269 20.31 22.69 -14.35
C GLY A 269 19.27 21.73 -13.77
N PRO A 270 19.64 20.99 -12.71
CA PRO A 270 18.77 20.01 -12.06
C PRO A 270 17.52 20.67 -11.50
N LEU A 271 16.34 20.16 -11.86
CA LEU A 271 15.08 20.73 -11.37
C LEU A 271 14.68 20.16 -10.01
N HIS A 272 14.36 21.06 -9.07
CA HIS A 272 13.91 20.74 -7.72
C HIS A 272 12.38 20.67 -7.62
N ALA A 273 11.88 20.09 -6.54
CA ALA A 273 10.45 20.04 -6.23
C ALA A 273 9.79 21.43 -6.36
N GLY A 274 8.63 21.48 -7.02
CA GLY A 274 7.89 22.69 -7.34
C GLY A 274 8.24 23.34 -8.69
N ALA A 275 9.35 22.94 -9.33
CA ALA A 275 9.71 23.46 -10.65
C ALA A 275 8.70 23.02 -11.73
N ARG A 276 8.50 23.88 -12.74
CA ARG A 276 7.63 23.62 -13.90
C ARG A 276 8.39 23.87 -15.18
N PHE A 277 8.07 23.10 -16.21
CA PHE A 277 8.64 23.23 -17.54
C PHE A 277 7.68 22.67 -18.58
N ASP A 278 7.86 23.05 -19.84
CA ASP A 278 7.08 22.54 -20.96
C ASP A 278 7.99 21.77 -21.93
N GLU A 279 7.46 20.72 -22.53
CA GLU A 279 8.17 19.85 -23.46
C GLU A 279 7.32 19.61 -24.71
N ASP A 280 7.90 19.90 -25.87
CA ASP A 280 7.37 19.47 -27.16
C ASP A 280 7.94 18.08 -27.48
N ILE A 281 7.06 17.12 -27.71
CA ILE A 281 7.42 15.73 -28.01
C ILE A 281 6.93 15.30 -29.40
N ARG A 282 7.64 14.33 -29.99
CA ARG A 282 7.15 13.54 -31.13
C ARG A 282 7.09 12.06 -30.75
N ALA A 283 5.90 11.60 -30.40
CA ALA A 283 5.67 10.21 -30.00
C ALA A 283 4.70 9.52 -30.98
N GLY A 284 5.08 8.33 -31.46
CA GLY A 284 4.21 7.55 -32.36
C GLY A 284 3.93 8.21 -33.72
N GLY A 285 4.74 9.18 -34.16
CA GLY A 285 4.56 9.92 -35.42
C GLY A 285 3.62 11.12 -35.33
N ARG A 286 3.27 11.57 -34.11
CA ARG A 286 2.51 12.80 -33.88
C ARG A 286 3.28 13.72 -32.95
N ASP A 287 3.14 15.02 -33.20
CA ASP A 287 3.62 16.07 -32.30
C ASP A 287 2.61 16.23 -31.16
N GLY A 288 3.11 16.52 -29.97
CA GLY A 288 2.30 16.80 -28.79
C GLY A 288 3.06 17.67 -27.81
N HIS A 289 2.31 18.39 -26.98
CA HIS A 289 2.84 19.23 -25.94
C HIS A 289 2.62 18.60 -24.56
N LEU A 290 3.61 18.70 -23.68
CA LEU A 290 3.55 18.25 -22.29
C LEU A 290 3.89 19.41 -21.34
N SER A 291 3.00 19.69 -20.40
CA SER A 291 3.31 20.59 -19.28
C SER A 291 3.65 19.78 -18.04
N TRP A 292 4.83 20.03 -17.49
CA TRP A 292 5.43 19.27 -16.41
C TRP A 292 5.49 20.02 -15.07
N MET A 293 5.46 19.24 -13.98
CA MET A 293 5.74 19.69 -12.62
C MET A 293 6.63 18.68 -11.92
N VAL A 294 7.67 19.16 -11.25
CA VAL A 294 8.58 18.33 -10.44
C VAL A 294 8.01 18.22 -9.03
N ASP A 295 7.84 17.00 -8.55
CA ASP A 295 7.31 16.73 -7.21
C ASP A 295 8.42 16.52 -6.18
N GLU A 296 9.51 15.87 -6.59
CA GLU A 296 10.56 15.43 -5.68
C GLU A 296 11.93 15.51 -6.35
N TYR A 297 12.92 15.96 -5.57
CA TYR A 297 14.33 15.83 -5.91
C TYR A 297 15.14 15.54 -4.64
N LEU A 298 15.66 14.31 -4.56
CA LEU A 298 16.58 13.82 -3.55
C LEU A 298 17.91 13.51 -4.24
N PRO A 299 18.93 14.39 -4.12
CA PRO A 299 20.21 14.23 -4.80
C PRO A 299 20.80 12.83 -4.63
N GLY A 300 21.17 12.21 -5.75
CA GLY A 300 21.76 10.88 -5.82
C GLY A 300 20.86 9.72 -5.40
N ARG A 301 19.55 9.97 -5.20
CA ARG A 301 18.59 8.93 -4.81
C ARG A 301 17.39 8.88 -5.73
N ARG A 302 16.68 10.00 -5.88
CA ARG A 302 15.36 9.99 -6.51
C ARG A 302 14.96 11.33 -7.09
N TRP A 303 14.31 11.31 -8.24
CA TRP A 303 13.65 12.47 -8.84
C TRP A 303 12.31 12.05 -9.43
N VAL A 304 11.27 12.84 -9.20
CA VAL A 304 9.91 12.55 -9.67
C VAL A 304 9.33 13.79 -10.33
N ALA A 305 8.81 13.63 -11.54
CA ALA A 305 8.04 14.65 -12.22
C ALA A 305 6.81 14.07 -12.89
N GLN A 306 5.81 14.92 -13.10
CA GLN A 306 4.54 14.57 -13.71
C GLN A 306 4.28 15.47 -14.89
N ALA A 307 3.61 14.96 -15.91
CA ALA A 307 3.20 15.74 -17.06
C ALA A 307 1.73 15.52 -17.39
N GLN A 308 1.11 16.59 -17.88
CA GLN A 308 -0.14 16.53 -18.63
C GLN A 308 0.14 16.88 -20.08
N GLY A 309 -0.37 16.05 -20.97
CA GLY A 309 -0.23 16.24 -22.40
C GLY A 309 -1.54 16.44 -23.12
N ASP A 310 -1.42 16.89 -24.36
CA ASP A 310 -2.53 16.97 -25.29
C ASP A 310 -3.28 15.64 -25.41
N HIS A 311 -4.56 15.73 -25.78
CA HIS A 311 -5.44 14.57 -25.98
C HIS A 311 -5.58 13.65 -24.76
N GLY A 312 -5.40 14.21 -23.56
CA GLY A 312 -5.62 13.53 -22.29
C GLY A 312 -4.58 12.48 -21.96
N LEU A 313 -3.35 12.69 -22.41
CA LEU A 313 -2.17 11.99 -21.90
C LEU A 313 -1.85 12.52 -20.49
N SER A 314 -1.65 11.62 -19.54
CA SER A 314 -1.04 11.98 -18.26
C SER A 314 0.07 10.98 -17.98
N LEU A 315 1.21 11.45 -17.49
CA LEU A 315 2.34 10.59 -17.19
C LEU A 315 3.10 11.03 -15.94
N VAL A 316 3.77 10.07 -15.32
CA VAL A 316 4.69 10.26 -14.20
C VAL A 316 6.00 9.60 -14.56
N LEU A 317 7.07 10.33 -14.33
CA LEU A 317 8.43 9.93 -14.59
C LEU A 317 9.20 9.91 -13.29
N THR A 318 9.71 8.74 -12.92
CA THR A 318 10.54 8.54 -11.73
C THR A 318 11.92 8.09 -12.15
N TYR A 319 12.94 8.76 -11.63
CA TYR A 319 14.33 8.35 -11.71
C TYR A 319 14.79 7.94 -10.33
N GLU A 320 15.46 6.80 -10.24
CA GLU A 320 16.09 6.30 -9.02
C GLU A 320 17.55 5.99 -9.30
N CYS A 321 18.40 6.27 -8.32
CA CYS A 321 19.84 6.02 -8.40
C CYS A 321 20.30 5.21 -7.21
N GLU A 322 21.04 4.13 -7.49
CA GLU A 322 21.70 3.30 -6.49
C GLU A 322 23.21 3.29 -6.75
N ALA A 323 24.01 3.44 -5.69
CA ALA A 323 25.45 3.38 -5.80
C ALA A 323 25.93 1.94 -6.08
N LEU A 324 26.77 1.77 -7.11
CA LEU A 324 27.37 0.50 -7.52
C LEU A 324 28.89 0.67 -7.66
N GLY A 325 29.59 0.80 -6.53
CA GLY A 325 31.03 1.09 -6.52
C GLY A 325 31.32 2.47 -7.13
N ASN A 326 32.06 2.49 -8.26
CA ASN A 326 32.37 3.73 -9.00
C ASN A 326 31.31 4.05 -10.10
N ALA A 327 30.23 3.29 -10.15
CA ALA A 327 29.12 3.48 -11.06
C ALA A 327 27.80 3.74 -10.31
N THR A 328 26.79 4.17 -11.05
CA THR A 328 25.43 4.36 -10.57
C THR A 328 24.50 3.47 -11.36
N ARG A 329 23.70 2.65 -10.67
CA ARG A 329 22.54 2.01 -11.27
C ARG A 329 21.42 3.02 -11.36
N PHE A 330 21.10 3.43 -12.58
CA PHE A 330 20.04 4.37 -12.87
C PHE A 330 18.79 3.63 -13.34
N ILE A 331 17.68 3.81 -12.63
CA ILE A 331 16.39 3.17 -12.91
C ILE A 331 15.40 4.25 -13.32
N ARG A 332 14.82 4.10 -14.51
CA ARG A 332 13.75 4.97 -15.02
C ARG A 332 12.44 4.21 -15.00
N THR A 333 11.46 4.74 -14.28
CA THR A 333 10.07 4.26 -14.31
C THR A 333 9.20 5.31 -15.01
N LEU A 334 8.56 4.91 -16.12
CA LEU A 334 7.58 5.72 -16.83
C LEU A 334 6.19 5.10 -16.64
N GLU A 335 5.27 5.89 -16.13
CA GLU A 335 3.87 5.53 -15.94
C GLU A 335 2.99 6.48 -16.72
N TYR A 336 2.09 5.98 -17.57
CA TYR A 336 1.23 6.85 -18.36
C TYR A 336 -0.17 6.30 -18.59
N ARG A 337 -1.09 7.20 -18.94
CA ARG A 337 -2.49 6.91 -19.26
C ARG A 337 -3.01 7.82 -20.38
N PHE A 338 -4.01 7.32 -21.11
CA PHE A 338 -4.79 8.11 -22.06
C PHE A 338 -6.26 8.12 -21.61
N SER A 339 -6.91 9.28 -21.66
CA SER A 339 -8.33 9.42 -21.33
C SER A 339 -9.24 8.82 -22.42
N GLY A 340 -8.87 8.95 -23.69
CA GLY A 340 -9.69 8.50 -24.83
C GLY A 340 -9.63 6.99 -25.09
N LEU A 341 -10.79 6.34 -25.29
CA LEU A 341 -10.91 4.90 -25.54
C LEU A 341 -10.08 4.43 -26.76
N GLY A 342 -10.09 5.19 -27.86
CA GLY A 342 -9.31 4.88 -29.06
C GLY A 342 -7.80 4.86 -28.80
N MET A 343 -7.27 5.85 -28.07
CA MET A 343 -5.86 5.89 -27.68
C MET A 343 -5.48 4.75 -26.75
N ARG A 344 -6.39 4.29 -25.88
CA ARG A 344 -6.17 3.11 -25.03
C ARG A 344 -6.02 1.83 -25.86
N ILE A 345 -6.83 1.66 -26.91
CA ILE A 345 -6.73 0.51 -27.84
C ILE A 345 -5.43 0.60 -28.65
N ALA A 346 -5.14 1.76 -29.25
CA ALA A 346 -3.90 1.99 -30.01
C ALA A 346 -2.66 1.74 -29.15
N ASN A 347 -2.69 2.13 -27.87
CA ASN A 347 -1.62 1.85 -26.93
C ASN A 347 -1.42 0.36 -26.69
N ARG A 348 -2.50 -0.39 -26.48
CA ARG A 348 -2.44 -1.83 -26.23
C ARG A 348 -1.89 -2.61 -27.42
N LEU A 349 -2.22 -2.20 -28.66
CA LEU A 349 -1.87 -2.92 -29.87
C LEU A 349 -0.50 -2.52 -30.44
N LEU A 350 -0.15 -1.22 -30.41
CA LEU A 350 1.01 -0.68 -31.14
C LEU A 350 1.90 0.22 -30.28
N LEU A 351 1.36 1.29 -29.67
CA LEU A 351 2.20 2.36 -29.09
C LEU A 351 3.06 1.85 -27.93
N ARG A 352 2.54 0.94 -27.09
CA ARG A 352 3.30 0.39 -25.96
C ARG A 352 4.64 -0.21 -26.39
N ARG A 353 4.64 -1.05 -27.45
CA ARG A 353 5.87 -1.71 -27.95
C ARG A 353 6.86 -0.70 -28.52
N ARG A 354 6.35 0.36 -29.15
CA ARG A 354 7.18 1.42 -29.73
C ARG A 354 7.80 2.29 -28.64
N ILE A 355 7.00 2.76 -27.69
CA ILE A 355 7.46 3.57 -26.54
C ILE A 355 8.48 2.78 -25.70
N ASP A 356 8.29 1.48 -25.56
CA ASP A 356 9.24 0.61 -24.86
C ASP A 356 10.60 0.53 -25.56
N ARG A 357 10.61 0.39 -26.90
CA ARG A 357 11.86 0.43 -27.71
C ARG A 357 12.53 1.80 -27.66
N GLU A 358 11.76 2.87 -27.81
CA GLU A 358 12.26 4.25 -27.72
C GLU A 358 12.83 4.55 -26.32
N SER A 359 12.18 4.04 -25.26
CA SER A 359 12.68 4.15 -23.88
C SER A 359 13.95 3.33 -23.66
N ALA A 360 14.05 2.11 -24.20
CA ALA A 360 15.28 1.32 -24.10
C ALA A 360 16.45 2.01 -24.81
N ALA A 361 16.21 2.61 -25.98
CA ALA A 361 17.20 3.39 -26.71
C ALA A 361 17.63 4.65 -25.93
N SER A 362 16.68 5.35 -25.29
CA SER A 362 16.98 6.55 -24.51
C SER A 362 17.85 6.25 -23.29
N MET A 363 17.73 5.09 -22.67
CA MET A 363 18.61 4.69 -21.57
C MET A 363 20.06 4.50 -22.00
N LEU A 364 20.28 3.94 -23.20
CA LEU A 364 21.63 3.77 -23.75
C LEU A 364 22.25 5.13 -24.10
N ALA A 365 21.47 6.02 -24.72
CA ALA A 365 21.91 7.38 -25.04
C ALA A 365 22.17 8.21 -23.77
N LEU A 366 21.33 8.05 -22.73
CA LEU A 366 21.52 8.71 -21.44
C LEU A 366 22.86 8.32 -20.82
N ARG A 367 23.20 7.02 -20.81
CA ARG A 367 24.49 6.55 -20.32
C ARG A 367 25.64 7.22 -21.06
N GLU A 368 25.62 7.17 -22.39
CA GLU A 368 26.71 7.74 -23.22
C GLU A 368 26.90 9.25 -22.99
N MET A 369 25.80 10.01 -22.98
CA MET A 369 25.87 11.47 -22.82
C MET A 369 26.22 11.88 -21.38
N ALA A 370 25.70 11.17 -20.38
CA ALA A 370 26.07 11.40 -18.99
C ALA A 370 27.57 11.13 -18.77
N GLU A 371 28.09 9.98 -19.22
CA GLU A 371 29.51 9.63 -19.08
C GLU A 371 30.41 10.67 -19.77
N LYS A 372 30.05 11.11 -20.97
CA LYS A 372 30.75 12.17 -21.70
C LYS A 372 30.77 13.49 -20.93
N GLN A 373 29.65 13.91 -20.37
CA GLN A 373 29.55 15.15 -19.59
C GLN A 373 30.35 15.08 -18.29
N LEU A 374 30.31 13.94 -17.60
CA LEU A 374 31.03 13.73 -16.35
C LEU A 374 32.54 13.70 -16.59
N ALA A 375 33.01 13.04 -17.66
CA ALA A 375 34.41 13.07 -18.06
C ALA A 375 34.89 14.50 -18.36
N GLN A 376 34.09 15.31 -19.07
CA GLN A 376 34.44 16.71 -19.36
C GLN A 376 34.45 17.60 -18.12
N SER A 377 33.61 17.31 -17.13
CA SER A 377 33.54 18.07 -15.88
C SER A 377 34.69 17.69 -14.94
N GLY A 378 35.14 16.43 -14.94
CA GLY A 378 36.31 15.97 -14.19
C GLY A 378 37.66 16.42 -14.75
N VAL A 379 37.75 16.77 -16.04
CA VAL A 379 38.97 17.34 -16.67
C VAL A 379 39.15 18.83 -16.34
N LYS A 380 38.13 19.50 -15.78
CA LYS A 380 38.16 20.93 -15.41
C LYS A 380 38.40 21.19 -13.92
N ALA A 381 38.69 20.16 -13.12
CA ALA A 381 38.95 20.28 -11.68
C ALA A 381 40.44 20.39 -11.36
#